data_AF-A0A367M5A4-F1
#
_entry.id   AF-A0A367M5A4-F1
#
_cell.length_a   1.000
_cell.length_b   1.000
_cell.length_c   1.000
_cell.angle_alpha   90.00
_cell.angle_beta   90.00
_cell.angle_gamma   90.00
#
_symmetry.space_group_name_H-M   'P 1'
#
loop_
_entity.id
_entity.type
_entity.pdbx_description
1 polymer ?
#
loop_
_entity_poly.entity_id
_entity_poly.type
_entity_poly.pdbx_seq_one_letter_code
_entity_poly.pdbx_strand_id
1 'polypeptide(L)'
;LGERHDIALRRDLFRYYHSDAQSAIAAGHDTRAALLAFGCDATHGYERTHIDSLAALSRLLTAYILSPPVFASDAKPRETSLERFNKQLEHPVHMESCTHVPPVDEVLDSSNNSDKD
;
A
#
# COMPACT_ATOMS: atom_id res chain seq x y z
N LEU A 1 16.55 5.11 -9.38
CA LEU A 1 15.42 5.42 -10.31
C LEU A 1 15.31 6.90 -10.56
N GLY A 2 15.15 7.77 -9.55
CA GLY A 2 15.03 9.21 -9.80
C GLY A 2 16.18 9.82 -10.60
N GLU A 3 17.43 9.53 -10.25
CA GLU A 3 18.60 9.97 -11.05
C GLU A 3 18.56 9.49 -12.50
N ARG A 4 18.16 8.24 -12.75
CA ARG A 4 18.09 7.66 -14.10
C ARG A 4 17.00 8.27 -14.98
N HIS A 5 15.93 8.78 -14.36
CA HIS A 5 14.77 9.34 -15.06
C HIS A 5 14.69 10.87 -14.93
N ASP A 6 15.77 11.50 -14.46
CA ASP A 6 15.85 12.95 -14.21
C ASP A 6 14.64 13.48 -13.42
N ILE A 7 14.39 12.84 -12.27
CA ILE A 7 13.31 13.20 -11.35
C ILE A 7 13.96 13.86 -10.14
N ALA A 8 13.50 15.08 -9.82
CA ALA A 8 13.92 15.78 -8.62
C ALA A 8 13.57 14.96 -7.37
N LEU A 9 14.57 14.74 -6.51
CA LEU A 9 14.42 14.01 -5.27
C LEU A 9 14.97 14.82 -4.10
N ARG A 10 14.32 14.71 -2.95
CA ARG A 10 14.82 15.20 -1.68
C ARG A 10 14.72 14.09 -0.65
N ARG A 11 15.81 13.85 0.09
CA ARG A 11 15.78 12.99 1.27
C ARG A 11 15.30 13.82 2.45
N ASP A 12 14.36 13.26 3.20
CA ASP A 12 13.85 13.83 4.44
C ASP A 12 14.00 12.82 5.59
N LEU A 13 14.16 13.32 6.81
CA LEU A 13 14.37 12.51 8.01
C LEU A 13 13.42 12.94 9.12
N PHE A 14 12.47 12.07 9.45
CA PHE A 14 11.53 12.27 10.54
C PHE A 14 11.96 11.45 11.77
N ARG A 15 12.56 12.12 12.77
CA ARG A 15 13.13 11.44 13.96
C ARG A 15 12.11 10.72 14.83
N TYR A 16 10.85 11.17 14.84
CA TYR A 16 9.79 10.64 15.71
C TYR A 16 8.58 10.12 14.92
N TYR A 17 8.78 9.78 13.65
CA TYR A 17 7.72 9.27 12.79
C TYR A 17 7.63 7.74 12.90
N HIS A 18 6.38 7.25 12.90
CA HIS A 18 6.06 5.82 12.86
C HIS A 18 5.04 5.59 11.73
N SER A 19 5.28 4.58 10.89
CA SER A 19 4.37 4.22 9.80
C SER A 19 3.72 2.87 10.05
N ASP A 20 2.55 2.65 9.45
CA ASP A 20 1.90 1.34 9.44
C ASP A 20 2.78 0.25 8.84
N ALA A 21 3.64 0.62 7.88
CA ALA A 21 4.65 -0.28 7.33
C ALA A 21 5.65 -0.75 8.40
N GLN A 22 6.07 0.13 9.31
CA GLN A 22 6.91 -0.26 10.44
C GLN A 22 6.14 -1.18 11.40
N SER A 23 4.86 -0.91 11.67
CA SER A 23 4.02 -1.78 12.50
C SER A 23 3.86 -3.18 11.88
N ALA A 24 3.65 -3.28 10.56
CA ALA A 24 3.57 -4.56 9.85
C ALA A 24 4.88 -5.36 9.95
N ILE A 25 6.02 -4.71 9.74
CA ILE A 25 7.34 -5.34 9.90
C ILE A 25 7.53 -5.80 11.36
N ALA A 26 7.18 -4.98 12.35
CA ALA A 26 7.29 -5.32 13.76
C ALA A 26 6.39 -6.50 14.17
N ALA A 27 5.22 -6.65 13.52
CA ALA A 27 4.33 -7.80 13.69
C ALA A 27 4.86 -9.09 13.05
N GLY A 28 6.01 -9.06 12.38
CA GLY A 28 6.65 -10.22 11.77
C GLY A 28 6.24 -10.50 10.33
N HIS A 29 5.56 -9.56 9.66
CA HIS A 29 5.26 -9.71 8.24
C HIS A 29 6.53 -9.58 7.39
N ASP A 30 6.78 -10.58 6.54
CA ASP A 30 7.87 -10.59 5.56
C ASP A 30 7.56 -9.65 4.39
N THR A 31 7.65 -8.34 4.66
CA THR A 31 7.38 -7.28 3.68
C THR A 31 8.54 -6.29 3.64
N ARG A 32 8.86 -5.83 2.43
CA ARG A 32 9.86 -4.79 2.21
C ARG A 32 9.13 -3.48 1.97
N ALA A 33 9.41 -2.48 2.79
CA ALA A 33 8.78 -1.17 2.69
C ALA A 33 9.80 -0.09 2.32
N ALA A 34 9.36 0.87 1.50
CA ALA A 34 10.05 2.12 1.26
C ALA A 34 9.04 3.25 1.45
N LEU A 35 9.46 4.33 2.13
CA LEU A 35 8.62 5.51 2.31
C LEU A 35 8.93 6.52 1.20
N LEU A 36 7.90 6.87 0.44
CA LEU A 36 7.94 7.89 -0.59
C LEU A 36 6.81 8.87 -0.34
N ALA A 37 7.09 10.17 -0.39
CA ALA A 37 6.11 11.21 -0.15
C ALA A 37 6.41 12.45 -0.99
N PHE A 38 5.39 13.29 -1.17
CA PHE A 38 5.55 14.65 -1.67
C PHE A 38 5.76 15.60 -0.50
N GLY A 39 6.39 16.75 -0.74
CA GLY A 39 6.52 17.78 0.27
C GLY A 39 5.15 18.34 0.64
N CYS A 40 4.75 18.20 1.90
CA CYS A 40 3.49 18.70 2.43
C CYS A 40 3.75 19.61 3.64
N ASP A 41 3.02 20.72 3.71
CA ASP A 41 2.97 21.63 4.85
C ASP A 41 1.61 21.53 5.55
N ALA A 42 1.60 21.75 6.87
CA ALA A 42 0.40 21.78 7.73
C ALA A 42 -0.46 20.49 7.66
N THR A 43 0.18 19.32 7.77
CA THR A 43 -0.53 18.02 7.85
C THR A 43 -1.59 18.02 8.96
N HIS A 44 -2.71 17.31 8.74
CA HIS A 44 -3.86 17.28 9.66
C HIS A 44 -4.60 18.61 9.85
N GLY A 45 -4.42 19.56 8.93
CA GLY A 45 -5.09 20.85 8.93
C GLY A 45 -5.38 21.32 7.51
N TYR A 46 -4.97 22.56 7.20
CA TYR A 46 -5.04 23.07 5.84
C TYR A 46 -3.77 22.69 5.07
N GLU A 47 -3.78 21.49 4.51
CA GLU A 47 -2.63 20.90 3.84
C GLU A 47 -2.28 21.63 2.55
N ARG A 48 -0.98 21.90 2.35
CA ARG A 48 -0.47 22.57 1.15
C ARG A 48 0.72 21.80 0.59
N THR A 49 0.76 21.67 -0.72
CA THR A 49 1.87 21.02 -1.43
C THR A 49 2.19 21.76 -2.72
N HIS A 50 3.42 21.60 -3.20
CA HIS A 50 3.82 22.09 -4.51
C HIS A 50 3.44 21.06 -5.58
N ILE A 51 2.79 21.51 -6.66
CA ILE A 51 2.35 20.64 -7.76
C ILE A 51 3.50 19.84 -8.37
N ASP A 52 4.69 20.42 -8.45
CA ASP A 52 5.88 19.73 -8.96
C ASP A 52 6.29 18.54 -8.08
N SER A 53 6.05 18.61 -6.76
CA SER A 53 6.36 17.49 -5.87
C SER A 53 5.43 16.31 -6.12
N LEU A 54 4.16 16.58 -6.43
CA LEU A 54 3.20 15.56 -6.86
C LEU A 54 3.60 14.96 -8.21
N ALA A 55 3.91 15.81 -9.20
CA ALA A 55 4.35 15.35 -10.51
C ALA A 55 5.63 14.49 -10.45
N ALA A 56 6.61 14.89 -9.64
CA ALA A 56 7.83 14.13 -9.42
C ALA A 56 7.54 12.77 -8.74
N LEU A 57 6.69 12.75 -7.72
CA LEU A 57 6.29 11.51 -7.04
C LEU A 57 5.56 10.56 -8.00
N SER A 58 4.61 11.06 -8.79
CA SER A 58 3.90 10.26 -9.79
C SER A 58 4.87 9.66 -10.80
N ARG A 59 5.80 10.45 -11.35
CA ARG A 59 6.85 9.95 -12.26
C ARG A 59 7.71 8.86 -11.62
N LEU A 60 8.07 9.02 -10.34
CA LEU A 60 8.88 8.04 -9.63
C LEU A 60 8.13 6.71 -9.43
N LEU A 61 6.84 6.78 -9.05
CA LEU A 61 5.99 5.61 -8.88
C LEU A 61 5.78 4.88 -10.21
N THR A 62 5.49 5.61 -11.29
CA THR A 62 5.39 5.03 -12.64
C THR A 62 6.70 4.35 -13.05
N ALA A 63 7.84 5.01 -12.84
CA ALA A 63 9.14 4.42 -13.14
C ALA A 63 9.43 3.17 -12.30
N TYR A 64 8.99 3.12 -11.05
CA TYR A 64 9.14 1.94 -10.19
C TYR A 64 8.26 0.76 -10.65
N ILE A 65 6.98 1.01 -10.94
CA ILE A 65 6.05 -0.02 -11.42
C ILE A 65 6.54 -0.64 -12.74
N LEU A 66 7.10 0.17 -13.63
CA LEU A 66 7.64 -0.29 -14.92
C LEU A 66 9.06 -0.85 -14.83
N SER A 67 9.71 -0.74 -13.67
CA SER A 67 11.07 -1.25 -13.50
C SER A 67 11.07 -2.78 -13.33
N PRO A 68 12.15 -3.46 -13.75
CA PRO A 68 12.30 -4.88 -13.42
C PRO A 68 12.32 -5.06 -11.89
N PRO A 69 11.92 -6.24 -11.38
CA PRO A 69 11.98 -6.55 -9.97
C PRO A 69 13.36 -6.24 -9.38
N VAL A 70 13.37 -5.58 -8.21
CA VAL A 70 14.61 -5.20 -7.53
C VAL A 70 15.44 -6.43 -7.17
N PHE A 71 14.78 -7.54 -6.84
CA PHE A 71 15.42 -8.81 -6.50
C PHE A 71 15.03 -9.87 -7.52
N ALA A 72 16.02 -10.65 -7.97
CA ALA A 72 15.80 -11.72 -8.93
C ALA A 72 14.83 -12.80 -8.44
N SER A 73 14.72 -13.00 -7.11
CA SER A 73 13.75 -13.90 -6.49
C SER A 73 12.30 -13.52 -6.79
N ASP A 74 12.04 -12.23 -6.96
CA ASP A 74 10.68 -11.67 -7.07
C ASP A 74 10.21 -11.68 -8.54
N ALA A 75 11.11 -11.99 -9.49
CA ALA A 75 10.78 -12.10 -10.91
C ALA A 75 10.00 -13.38 -11.28
N LYS A 76 9.95 -14.35 -10.37
CA LYS A 76 9.17 -15.58 -10.53
C LYS A 76 7.88 -15.43 -9.72
N PRO A 77 6.69 -15.45 -10.35
CA PRO A 77 5.44 -15.48 -9.62
C PRO A 77 5.45 -16.66 -8.64
N ARG A 78 5.19 -16.41 -7.37
CA ARG A 78 4.93 -17.50 -6.42
C ARG A 78 3.58 -18.12 -6.82
N GLU A 79 3.51 -19.45 -6.87
CA GLU A 79 2.26 -20.20 -7.06
C GLU A 79 1.37 -20.14 -5.79
N THR A 80 1.27 -18.97 -5.17
CA THR A 80 0.41 -18.76 -4.01
C THR A 80 -0.98 -18.37 -4.51
N SER A 81 -2.00 -19.08 -4.03
CA SER A 81 -3.38 -18.77 -4.37
C SER A 81 -3.76 -17.35 -3.92
N LEU A 82 -4.38 -16.59 -4.83
CA LEU A 82 -4.95 -15.26 -4.54
C LEU A 82 -6.34 -15.34 -3.90
N GLU A 83 -6.91 -16.53 -3.69
CA GLU A 83 -8.26 -16.67 -3.12
C GLU A 83 -8.39 -16.07 -1.72
N ARG A 84 -7.30 -16.14 -0.92
CA ARG A 84 -7.24 -15.53 0.42
C ARG A 84 -6.83 -14.06 0.39
N PHE A 85 -6.52 -13.50 -0.78
CA PHE A 85 -6.24 -12.08 -0.90
C PHE A 85 -7.55 -11.30 -0.78
N ASN A 86 -7.54 -10.18 -0.05
CA ASN A 86 -8.73 -9.38 0.12
C ASN A 86 -9.25 -8.92 -1.25
N LYS A 87 -10.52 -9.24 -1.52
CA LYS A 87 -11.19 -8.83 -2.74
C LYS A 87 -11.61 -7.36 -2.57
N GLN A 88 -11.38 -6.55 -3.60
CA GLN A 88 -11.87 -5.18 -3.61
C GLN A 88 -13.40 -5.20 -3.56
N LEU A 89 -14.00 -4.33 -2.76
CA LEU A 89 -15.46 -4.19 -2.69
C LEU A 89 -16.00 -3.74 -4.06
N GLU A 90 -17.24 -4.10 -4.33
CA GLU A 90 -17.88 -3.66 -5.58
C GLU A 90 -18.13 -2.14 -5.57
N HIS A 91 -18.13 -1.52 -6.75
CA HIS A 91 -18.33 -0.08 -6.92
C HIS A 91 -19.56 0.49 -6.16
N PRO A 92 -20.74 -0.19 -6.10
CA PRO A 92 -21.88 0.35 -5.36
C PRO A 92 -21.57 0.53 -3.88
N VAL A 93 -20.90 -0.44 -3.26
CA VAL A 93 -20.53 -0.45 -1.84
C VAL A 93 -19.58 0.70 -1.50
N HIS A 94 -18.70 1.08 -2.44
CA HIS A 94 -17.78 2.21 -2.27
C HIS A 94 -18.47 3.59 -2.25
N MET A 95 -19.67 3.72 -2.83
CA MET A 95 -20.38 4.99 -2.96
C MET A 95 -21.39 5.23 -1.82
N GLU A 96 -21.60 4.23 -0.97
CA GLU A 96 -22.54 4.31 0.15
C GLU A 96 -21.91 5.02 1.36
N SER A 97 -22.73 5.78 2.08
CA SER A 97 -22.31 6.50 3.30
C SER A 97 -22.31 5.63 4.56
N CYS A 98 -22.81 4.40 4.46
CA CYS A 98 -22.94 3.49 5.58
C CYS A 98 -21.93 2.36 5.46
N THR A 99 -21.26 2.01 6.57
CA THR A 99 -20.37 0.84 6.61
C THR A 99 -21.21 -0.42 6.44
N HIS A 100 -21.12 -1.08 5.29
CA HIS A 100 -21.75 -2.36 5.07
C HIS A 100 -21.00 -3.43 5.88
N VAL A 101 -21.65 -3.96 6.91
CA VAL A 101 -21.16 -5.10 7.68
C VAL A 101 -21.79 -6.38 7.13
N PRO A 102 -21.02 -7.47 6.99
CA PRO A 102 -21.61 -8.75 6.60
C PRO A 102 -22.69 -9.16 7.61
N PRO A 103 -23.79 -9.79 7.15
CA PRO A 103 -24.77 -10.40 8.03
C PRO A 103 -24.11 -11.30 9.06
N VAL A 104 -24.62 -11.29 10.31
CA VAL A 104 -24.05 -12.07 11.42
C VAL A 104 -23.96 -13.56 11.07
N ASP A 105 -24.94 -14.09 10.34
CA ASP A 105 -24.97 -15.50 9.93
C ASP A 105 -23.80 -15.87 9.00
N GLU A 106 -23.39 -14.98 8.09
CA GLU A 106 -22.21 -15.20 7.21
C GLU A 106 -20.89 -15.19 8.00
N VAL A 107 -20.80 -14.34 9.03
CA VAL A 107 -19.63 -14.29 9.90
C VAL A 107 -19.53 -15.56 10.75
N LEU A 108 -20.66 -16.03 11.28
CA LEU A 108 -20.70 -17.20 12.17
C LEU A 108 -20.52 -18.53 11.41
N ASP A 109 -21.02 -18.66 10.19
CA ASP A 109 -20.88 -19.89 9.38
C ASP A 109 -19.43 -20.18 8.95
N SER A 110 -18.57 -19.16 8.93
CA SER A 110 -17.13 -19.34 8.67
C SER A 110 -16.40 -20.21 9.72
N SER A 111 -17.01 -20.40 10.89
CA SER A 111 -16.48 -21.23 11.99
C SER A 111 -16.65 -22.75 11.77
N ASN A 112 -17.50 -23.16 10.83
CA ASN A 112 -17.86 -24.58 10.63
C ASN A 112 -17.13 -25.26 9.46
N ASN A 113 -16.26 -24.56 8.74
CA ASN A 113 -15.37 -25.23 7.78
C ASN A 113 -14.11 -25.72 8.52
N SER A 114 -14.29 -26.72 9.38
CA SER A 114 -13.20 -27.54 9.86
C SER A 114 -12.52 -28.18 8.65
N ASP A 115 -11.21 -27.97 8.53
CA ASP A 115 -10.33 -28.80 7.72
C ASP A 115 -10.73 -30.28 7.88
N LYS A 116 -11.38 -30.81 6.84
CA LYS A 116 -11.41 -32.23 6.55
C LYS A 116 -10.59 -32.43 5.28
N ASP A 117 -9.45 -33.08 5.52
CA ASP A 117 -8.47 -33.68 4.61
C ASP A 117 -7.43 -32.75 3.94
#